data_AF-A0AAW1HDG4-F1
#
_entry.id   AF-A0AAW1HDG4-F1
#
_cell.length_a   1.000
_cell.length_b   1.000
_cell.length_c   1.000
_cell.angle_alpha   90.00
_cell.angle_beta   90.00
_cell.angle_gamma   90.00
#
_symmetry.space_group_name_H-M   'P 1'
#
loop_
_entity.id
_entity.type
_entity.pdbx_description
1 polymer ?
#
loop_
_entity_poly.entity_id
_entity_poly.type
_entity_poly.pdbx_seq_one_letter_code
_entity_poly.pdbx_strand_id
1 'polypeptide(L)'
;MVVATDDDKIAECCRGFGADVIMTSESCQNGAERCRDEPLIEPEIIDGIVKALQCSPDAVFSTAVTSLKAEDAFNPNRVKCVIDNLGYAIYYSRGLIPFNKSGKVNSNFPYLIHLGIHSYYAEFLKIYHNLPPIPLQLKEDLEQLKVLENGYKMKVIKVEHEAHRVDVPEDVEKIERYMRDRNLP
;
A
#
# COMPACT_ATOMS: atom_id res chain seq x y z
N MET A 1 -1.85 11.10 -15.31
CA MET A 1 -1.30 10.87 -13.96
C MET A 1 -1.30 12.21 -13.26
N VAL A 2 -1.82 12.29 -12.05
CA VAL A 2 -1.87 13.54 -11.28
C VAL A 2 -1.14 13.31 -9.96
N VAL A 3 -0.27 14.24 -9.57
CA VAL A 3 0.34 14.26 -8.24
C VAL A 3 -0.54 15.09 -7.33
N ALA A 4 -0.92 14.53 -6.19
CA ALA A 4 -1.70 15.21 -5.16
C ALA A 4 -0.79 15.52 -3.98
N THR A 5 -0.63 16.80 -3.63
CA THR A 5 0.27 17.25 -2.55
C THR A 5 -0.27 18.50 -1.88
N ASP A 6 0.06 18.72 -0.61
CA ASP A 6 -0.21 19.97 0.12
C ASP A 6 1.04 20.87 0.21
N ASP A 7 2.20 20.41 -0.28
CA ASP A 7 3.45 21.14 -0.20
C ASP A 7 3.77 21.83 -1.54
N ASP A 8 3.89 23.16 -1.52
CA ASP A 8 4.19 23.97 -2.70
C ASP A 8 5.53 23.60 -3.36
N LYS A 9 6.53 23.17 -2.59
CA LYS A 9 7.84 22.74 -3.14
C LYS A 9 7.72 21.42 -3.89
N ILE A 10 6.93 20.48 -3.39
CA ILE A 10 6.63 19.23 -4.09
C ILE A 10 5.86 19.55 -5.38
N ALA A 11 4.86 20.44 -5.30
CA ALA A 11 4.09 20.85 -6.45
C ALA A 11 4.94 21.52 -7.55
N GLU A 12 5.85 22.43 -7.17
CA GLU A 12 6.79 23.06 -8.10
C GLU A 12 7.74 22.05 -8.72
N CYS A 13 8.31 21.13 -7.93
CA CYS A 13 9.17 20.07 -8.43
C CYS A 13 8.43 19.20 -9.46
N CYS A 14 7.21 18.76 -9.14
CA CYS A 14 6.38 17.94 -10.01
C CYS A 14 5.97 18.63 -11.31
N ARG A 15 5.57 19.90 -11.23
CA ARG A 15 5.30 20.71 -12.43
C ARG A 15 6.57 20.90 -13.27
N GLY A 16 7.74 21.00 -12.63
CA GLY A 16 9.04 21.12 -13.29
C GLY A 16 9.38 19.97 -14.25
N PHE A 17 8.88 18.76 -13.98
CA PHE A 17 9.00 17.60 -14.88
C PHE A 17 7.72 17.28 -15.68
N GLY A 18 6.75 18.21 -15.71
CA GLY A 18 5.57 18.13 -16.57
C GLY A 18 4.41 17.29 -16.01
N ALA A 19 4.39 16.98 -14.71
CA ALA A 19 3.25 16.30 -14.11
C ALA A 19 2.10 17.28 -13.81
N ASP A 20 0.86 16.82 -14.01
CA ASP A 20 -0.33 17.51 -13.50
C ASP A 20 -0.34 17.44 -11.98
N VAL A 21 -0.56 18.57 -11.30
CA VAL A 21 -0.57 18.65 -9.84
C VAL A 21 -1.90 19.19 -9.33
N ILE A 22 -2.50 18.50 -8.36
CA ILE A 22 -3.65 18.96 -7.59
C ILE A 22 -3.18 19.27 -6.17
N MET A 23 -3.45 20.49 -5.71
CA MET A 23 -3.20 20.85 -4.31
C MET A 23 -4.27 20.21 -3.42
N THR A 24 -3.85 19.45 -2.43
CA THR A 24 -4.72 18.87 -1.39
C THR A 24 -4.67 19.72 -0.13
N SER A 25 -5.70 19.61 0.72
CA SER A 25 -5.71 20.31 2.00
C SER A 25 -4.61 19.77 2.93
N GLU A 26 -3.92 20.66 3.64
CA GLU A 26 -3.01 20.28 4.75
C GLU A 26 -3.75 19.46 5.82
N SER A 27 -5.07 19.62 5.90
CA SER A 27 -5.94 18.89 6.84
C SER A 27 -6.25 17.45 6.40
N CYS A 28 -5.81 17.00 5.21
CA CYS A 28 -5.97 15.60 4.82
C CYS A 28 -5.22 14.74 5.83
N GLN A 29 -5.96 13.90 6.56
CA GLN A 29 -5.44 13.24 7.76
C GLN A 29 -4.45 12.13 7.44
N ASN A 30 -4.49 11.60 6.21
CA ASN A 30 -3.86 10.33 5.91
C ASN A 30 -3.67 10.06 4.39
N GLY A 31 -2.99 8.97 4.06
CA GLY A 31 -2.59 8.63 2.69
C GLY A 31 -3.75 8.19 1.80
N ALA A 32 -4.85 7.66 2.35
CA ALA A 32 -6.07 7.40 1.56
C ALA A 32 -6.78 8.69 1.12
N GLU A 33 -6.60 9.79 1.86
CA GLU A 33 -7.13 11.11 1.46
C GLU A 33 -6.22 11.85 0.47
N ARG A 34 -4.92 11.49 0.37
CA ARG A 34 -3.91 12.25 -0.41
C ARG A 34 -3.17 11.48 -1.51
N CYS A 35 -3.06 10.15 -1.43
CA CYS A 35 -2.11 9.24 -2.09
C CYS A 35 -0.75 9.08 -1.35
N ARG A 36 -0.15 7.88 -1.40
CA ARG A 36 1.15 7.52 -0.78
C ARG A 36 2.26 7.36 -1.82
N ASP A 37 3.50 7.59 -1.38
CA ASP A 37 4.71 7.48 -2.20
C ASP A 37 5.23 6.03 -2.30
N GLU A 38 5.39 5.55 -3.53
CA GLU A 38 6.17 4.35 -3.87
C GLU A 38 6.91 4.60 -5.20
N PRO A 39 8.22 4.91 -5.18
CA PRO A 39 8.94 5.45 -6.34
C PRO A 39 9.21 4.44 -7.46
N LEU A 40 9.08 3.13 -7.20
CA LEU A 40 9.51 2.07 -8.12
C LEU A 40 8.41 1.06 -8.48
N ILE A 41 7.13 1.42 -8.31
CA ILE A 41 6.03 0.53 -8.70
C ILE A 41 5.97 0.42 -10.23
N GLU A 42 5.99 -0.82 -10.74
CA GLU A 42 5.84 -1.08 -12.15
C GLU A 42 4.40 -0.77 -12.62
N PRO A 43 4.22 -0.16 -13.81
CA PRO A 43 2.90 0.18 -14.35
C PRO A 43 1.92 -1.00 -14.41
N GLU A 44 2.42 -2.22 -14.64
CA GLU A 44 1.62 -3.43 -14.70
C GLU A 44 0.94 -3.76 -13.36
N ILE A 45 1.53 -3.34 -12.23
CA ILE A 45 0.91 -3.48 -10.90
C ILE A 45 -0.28 -2.52 -10.79
N ILE A 46 -0.14 -1.29 -11.27
CA ILE A 46 -1.21 -0.28 -11.29
C ILE A 46 -2.39 -0.80 -12.13
N ASP A 47 -2.13 -1.26 -13.34
CA ASP A 47 -3.15 -1.84 -14.21
C ASP A 47 -3.79 -3.10 -13.57
N GLY A 48 -2.97 -3.93 -12.93
CA GLY A 48 -3.39 -5.14 -12.24
C GLY A 48 -4.41 -4.86 -11.14
N ILE A 49 -4.14 -3.89 -10.26
CA ILE A 49 -5.07 -3.57 -9.15
C ILE A 49 -6.37 -2.96 -9.69
N VAL A 50 -6.31 -2.10 -10.71
CA VAL A 50 -7.51 -1.50 -11.32
C VAL A 50 -8.39 -2.59 -11.91
N LYS A 51 -7.80 -3.49 -12.70
CA LYS A 51 -8.53 -4.63 -13.29
C LYS A 51 -9.11 -5.54 -12.22
N ALA A 52 -8.37 -5.81 -11.15
CA ALA A 52 -8.85 -6.64 -10.05
C ALA A 52 -10.10 -6.05 -9.37
N LEU A 53 -10.16 -4.73 -9.20
CA LEU A 53 -11.33 -4.05 -8.65
C LEU A 53 -12.52 -4.10 -9.63
N GLN A 54 -12.27 -3.84 -10.92
CA GLN A 54 -13.31 -3.90 -11.96
C GLN A 54 -13.94 -5.30 -12.09
N CYS A 55 -13.13 -6.35 -11.90
CA CYS A 55 -13.60 -7.75 -11.95
C CYS A 55 -14.20 -8.25 -10.62
N SER A 56 -14.25 -7.42 -9.57
CA SER A 56 -14.72 -7.80 -8.23
C SER A 56 -15.79 -6.82 -7.74
N PRO A 57 -17.05 -6.96 -8.20
CA PRO A 57 -18.11 -5.98 -7.93
C PRO A 57 -18.53 -5.88 -6.46
N ASP A 58 -18.11 -6.84 -5.63
CA ASP A 58 -18.33 -6.85 -4.18
C ASP A 58 -17.17 -6.25 -3.37
N ALA A 59 -16.10 -5.82 -4.04
CA ALA A 59 -14.99 -5.09 -3.43
C ALA A 59 -15.12 -3.58 -3.68
N VAL A 60 -14.69 -2.80 -2.69
CA VAL A 60 -14.64 -1.33 -2.77
C VAL A 60 -13.23 -0.80 -2.99
N PHE A 61 -12.25 -1.66 -2.75
CA PHE A 61 -10.83 -1.39 -2.82
C PHE A 61 -10.13 -2.58 -3.46
N SER A 62 -9.01 -2.33 -4.14
CA SER A 62 -8.02 -3.36 -4.45
C SER A 62 -6.61 -2.89 -4.11
N THR A 63 -5.71 -3.84 -3.88
CA THR A 63 -4.30 -3.59 -3.57
C THR A 63 -3.43 -4.76 -4.07
N ALA A 64 -2.11 -4.60 -3.94
CA ALA A 64 -1.12 -5.61 -4.28
C ALA A 64 -0.30 -6.04 -3.06
N VAL A 65 0.07 -7.32 -3.05
CA VAL A 65 1.01 -7.91 -2.11
C VAL A 65 2.10 -8.66 -2.86
N THR A 66 3.26 -8.78 -2.24
CA THR A 66 4.36 -9.63 -2.73
C THR A 66 4.90 -10.52 -1.62
N SER A 67 5.86 -11.38 -1.94
CA SER A 67 6.50 -12.28 -0.97
C SER A 67 7.35 -11.50 0.04
N LEU A 68 7.17 -11.79 1.31
CA LEU A 68 7.95 -11.23 2.41
C LEU A 68 9.28 -11.99 2.55
N LYS A 69 10.40 -11.26 2.59
CA LYS A 69 11.72 -11.83 2.91
C LYS A 69 11.77 -12.18 4.41
N ALA A 70 12.43 -13.29 4.76
CA ALA A 70 12.45 -13.78 6.15
C ALA A 70 13.08 -12.78 7.14
N GLU A 71 14.05 -11.99 6.69
CA GLU A 71 14.68 -10.91 7.46
C GLU A 71 13.73 -9.77 7.84
N ASP A 72 12.69 -9.53 7.03
CA ASP A 72 11.69 -8.50 7.26
C ASP A 72 10.52 -8.99 8.14
N ALA A 73 10.50 -10.27 8.54
CA ALA A 73 9.36 -10.90 9.21
C ALA A 73 8.85 -10.13 10.43
N PHE A 74 9.79 -9.64 11.25
CA PHE A 74 9.49 -8.91 12.49
C PHE A 74 9.61 -7.39 12.35
N ASN A 75 9.86 -6.87 11.15
CA ASN A 75 9.92 -5.44 10.92
C ASN A 75 8.50 -4.84 10.95
N PRO A 76 8.18 -3.92 11.88
CA PRO A 76 6.85 -3.33 12.01
C PRO A 76 6.50 -2.33 10.90
N ASN A 77 7.48 -1.85 10.13
CA ASN A 77 7.27 -1.00 8.95
C ASN A 77 6.86 -1.83 7.73
N ARG A 78 7.11 -3.15 7.78
CA ARG A 78 6.72 -4.11 6.74
C ARG A 78 5.36 -4.67 7.09
N VAL A 79 4.29 -4.10 6.54
CA VAL A 79 2.91 -4.51 6.84
C VAL A 79 2.62 -5.87 6.21
N LYS A 80 2.28 -6.86 7.02
CA LYS A 80 1.89 -8.20 6.55
C LYS A 80 0.41 -8.22 6.19
N CYS A 81 0.06 -9.04 5.21
CA CYS A 81 -1.32 -9.26 4.79
C CYS A 81 -1.62 -10.76 4.76
N VAL A 82 -2.80 -11.16 5.25
CA VAL A 82 -3.36 -12.49 5.02
C VAL A 82 -4.57 -12.36 4.10
N ILE A 83 -4.70 -13.29 3.16
CA ILE A 83 -5.75 -13.28 2.15
C ILE A 83 -6.48 -14.63 2.13
N ASP A 84 -7.72 -14.61 1.69
CA ASP A 84 -8.50 -15.84 1.47
C ASP A 84 -8.20 -16.49 0.12
N ASN A 85 -8.80 -17.65 -0.13
CA ASN A 85 -8.64 -18.40 -1.38
C ASN A 85 -9.29 -17.72 -2.59
N LEU A 86 -10.16 -16.72 -2.37
CA LEU A 86 -10.77 -15.91 -3.41
C LEU A 86 -9.99 -14.62 -3.68
N GLY A 87 -8.88 -14.39 -2.97
CA GLY A 87 -8.03 -13.22 -3.13
C GLY A 87 -8.60 -11.97 -2.46
N TYR A 88 -9.39 -12.08 -1.41
CA TYR A 88 -9.77 -10.94 -0.56
C TYR A 88 -8.89 -10.87 0.68
N ALA A 89 -8.58 -9.65 1.13
CA ALA A 89 -7.87 -9.46 2.39
C ALA A 89 -8.70 -9.97 3.56
N ILE A 90 -8.09 -10.81 4.40
CA ILE A 90 -8.64 -11.23 5.69
C ILE A 90 -8.22 -10.24 6.76
N TYR A 91 -6.93 -9.89 6.82
CA TYR A 91 -6.38 -8.99 7.85
C TYR A 91 -5.01 -8.41 7.44
N TYR A 92 -4.67 -7.27 8.02
CA TYR A 92 -3.36 -6.62 7.92
C TYR A 92 -2.78 -6.42 9.32
N SER A 93 -1.47 -6.58 9.46
CA SER A 93 -0.81 -6.34 10.75
C SER A 93 0.63 -5.90 10.57
N ARG A 94 1.12 -5.08 11.51
CA ARG A 94 2.55 -4.83 11.68
C ARG A 94 3.26 -6.03 12.34
N GLY A 95 2.52 -6.90 13.03
CA GLY A 95 3.01 -8.17 13.55
C GLY A 95 3.12 -9.26 12.47
N LEU A 96 3.94 -10.29 12.73
CA LEU A 96 4.08 -11.43 11.82
C LEU A 96 2.77 -12.24 11.80
N ILE A 97 2.12 -12.27 10.63
CA ILE A 97 0.89 -13.04 10.40
C ILE A 97 0.99 -13.86 9.09
N PRO A 98 0.46 -15.10 9.07
CA PRO A 98 -0.10 -15.82 10.20
C PRO A 98 0.99 -16.30 11.17
N PHE A 99 0.71 -16.21 12.46
CA PHE A 99 1.64 -16.71 13.48
C PHE A 99 1.52 -18.23 13.62
N ASN A 100 2.61 -18.91 13.96
CA ASN A 100 2.62 -20.35 14.17
C ASN A 100 3.01 -20.71 15.61
N LYS A 101 2.64 -21.91 16.06
CA LYS A 101 2.87 -22.36 17.45
C LYS A 101 4.34 -22.43 17.85
N SER A 102 5.26 -22.52 16.88
CA SER A 102 6.69 -22.57 17.17
C SER A 102 7.28 -21.21 17.55
N GLY A 103 6.56 -20.12 17.26
CA GLY A 103 7.04 -18.75 17.46
C GLY A 103 8.19 -18.34 16.53
N LYS A 104 8.56 -19.20 15.56
CA LYS A 104 9.64 -18.95 14.60
C LYS A 104 9.08 -18.66 13.22
N VAL A 105 9.82 -17.90 12.42
CA VAL A 105 9.51 -17.71 11.00
C VAL A 105 9.63 -19.05 10.28
N ASN A 106 8.60 -19.45 9.55
CA ASN A 106 8.66 -20.62 8.68
C ASN A 106 9.09 -20.19 7.27
N SER A 107 10.35 -20.45 6.90
CA SER A 107 10.89 -20.09 5.59
C SER A 107 10.18 -20.75 4.40
N ASN A 108 9.44 -21.84 4.63
CA ASN A 108 8.66 -22.52 3.58
C ASN A 108 7.24 -21.97 3.45
N PHE A 109 6.81 -21.07 4.32
CA PHE A 109 5.49 -20.47 4.25
C PHE A 109 5.55 -19.14 3.46
N PRO A 110 4.68 -18.93 2.46
CA PRO A 110 4.70 -17.72 1.62
C PRO A 110 4.03 -16.55 2.35
N TYR A 111 4.72 -15.97 3.32
CA TYR A 111 4.30 -14.73 3.97
C TYR A 111 4.17 -13.61 2.93
N LEU A 112 3.13 -12.77 3.10
CA LEU A 112 2.83 -11.69 2.16
C LEU A 112 3.05 -10.34 2.82
N ILE A 113 3.66 -9.43 2.09
CA ILE A 113 3.82 -8.03 2.45
C ILE A 113 2.97 -7.14 1.54
N HIS A 114 2.33 -6.14 2.14
CA HIS A 114 1.50 -5.16 1.47
C HIS A 114 2.35 -4.04 0.83
N LEU A 115 2.09 -3.77 -0.45
CA LEU A 115 2.83 -2.75 -1.22
C LEU A 115 2.32 -1.33 -0.99
N GLY A 116 1.16 -1.11 -0.38
CA GLY A 116 0.70 0.25 -0.08
C GLY A 116 0.10 0.99 -1.28
N ILE A 117 -0.04 0.31 -2.42
CA ILE A 117 -0.73 0.83 -3.60
C ILE A 117 -2.20 0.37 -3.59
N HIS A 118 -3.11 1.28 -3.92
CA HIS A 118 -4.55 0.99 -3.90
C HIS A 118 -5.26 1.51 -5.14
N SER A 119 -6.32 0.82 -5.53
CA SER A 119 -7.37 1.38 -6.37
C SER A 119 -8.70 1.33 -5.63
N TYR A 120 -9.56 2.31 -5.85
CA TYR A 120 -10.84 2.45 -5.18
C TYR A 120 -11.83 3.19 -6.07
N TYR A 121 -13.12 3.00 -5.83
CA TYR A 121 -14.15 3.80 -6.47
C TYR A 121 -14.23 5.19 -5.81
N ALA A 122 -14.30 6.24 -6.62
CA ALA A 122 -14.41 7.62 -6.12
C ALA A 122 -15.64 7.84 -5.23
N GLU A 123 -16.74 7.13 -5.49
CA GLU A 123 -17.94 7.17 -4.66
C GLU A 123 -17.70 6.57 -3.26
N PHE A 124 -16.86 5.53 -3.17
CA PHE A 124 -16.52 4.91 -1.90
C PHE A 124 -15.68 5.82 -1.03
N LEU A 125 -14.82 6.69 -1.60
CA LEU A 125 -14.08 7.67 -0.81
C LEU A 125 -15.00 8.60 0.00
N LYS A 126 -16.17 8.95 -0.55
CA LYS A 126 -17.17 9.76 0.18
C LYS A 126 -17.72 9.02 1.38
N ILE A 127 -17.89 7.70 1.27
CA ILE A 127 -18.29 6.85 2.38
C ILE A 127 -17.14 6.75 3.39
N TYR A 128 -15.93 6.43 2.92
CA TYR A 128 -14.73 6.26 3.74
C TYR A 128 -14.43 7.48 4.64
N HIS A 129 -14.59 8.69 4.11
CA HIS A 129 -14.39 9.93 4.85
C HIS A 129 -15.34 10.07 6.05
N ASN A 130 -16.57 9.54 5.92
CA ASN A 130 -17.57 9.57 6.98
C ASN A 130 -17.49 8.38 7.95
N LEU A 131 -16.62 7.39 7.69
CA LEU A 131 -16.42 6.28 8.62
C LEU A 131 -15.63 6.75 9.84
N PRO A 132 -16.13 6.50 11.07
CA PRO A 132 -15.40 6.87 12.28
C PRO A 132 -14.08 6.09 12.37
N PRO A 133 -13.07 6.62 13.08
CA PRO A 133 -11.91 5.84 13.46
C PRO A 133 -12.33 4.60 14.26
N ILE A 134 -11.66 3.48 14.00
CA ILE A 134 -11.98 2.17 14.59
C ILE A 134 -10.82 1.67 15.48
N PRO A 135 -11.08 0.81 16.48
CA PRO A 135 -10.04 0.28 17.35
C PRO A 135 -8.88 -0.41 16.62
N LEU A 136 -9.13 -1.23 15.59
CA LEU A 136 -8.05 -1.95 14.89
C LEU A 136 -7.16 -0.99 14.09
N GLN A 137 -7.75 -0.04 13.35
CA GLN A 137 -6.99 0.99 12.63
C GLN A 137 -6.09 1.77 13.57
N LEU A 138 -6.62 2.23 14.71
CA LEU A 138 -5.86 3.04 15.66
C LEU A 138 -4.77 2.23 16.37
N LYS A 139 -5.02 0.95 16.64
CA LYS A 139 -4.07 0.09 17.34
C LYS A 139 -2.88 -0.32 16.46
N GLU A 140 -3.15 -0.68 15.22
CA GLU A 140 -2.13 -1.08 14.24
C GLU A 140 -1.56 0.10 13.47
N ASP A 141 -2.20 1.27 13.54
CA ASP A 141 -1.88 2.43 12.70
C ASP A 141 -1.91 2.06 11.20
N LEU A 142 -3.03 1.47 10.77
CA LEU A 142 -3.25 0.95 9.41
C LEU A 142 -4.66 1.32 8.89
N GLU A 143 -4.72 2.28 7.97
CA GLU A 143 -5.95 2.82 7.39
C GLU A 143 -6.87 1.78 6.76
N GLN A 144 -6.31 0.81 6.05
CA GLN A 144 -7.07 -0.24 5.37
C GLN A 144 -7.89 -1.12 6.33
N LEU A 145 -7.52 -1.17 7.61
CA LEU A 145 -8.34 -1.86 8.62
C LEU A 145 -9.70 -1.18 8.80
N LYS A 146 -9.81 0.14 8.54
CA LYS A 146 -11.11 0.87 8.60
C LYS A 146 -12.09 0.32 7.57
N VAL A 147 -11.58 -0.07 6.41
CA VAL A 147 -12.37 -0.72 5.35
C VAL A 147 -12.85 -2.09 5.83
N LEU A 148 -11.95 -2.92 6.36
CA LEU A 148 -12.26 -4.29 6.79
C LEU A 148 -13.21 -4.34 8.00
N GLU A 149 -12.98 -3.54 9.05
CA GLU A 149 -13.80 -3.60 10.28
C GLU A 149 -15.24 -3.11 10.02
N ASN A 150 -15.45 -2.22 9.04
CA ASN A 150 -16.78 -1.80 8.60
C ASN A 150 -17.45 -2.78 7.63
N GLY A 151 -16.88 -3.97 7.43
CA GLY A 151 -17.48 -5.07 6.65
C GLY A 151 -17.30 -4.97 5.14
N TYR A 152 -16.49 -4.01 4.66
CA TYR A 152 -16.19 -3.90 3.24
C TYR A 152 -15.07 -4.85 2.83
N LYS A 153 -15.10 -5.28 1.57
CA LYS A 153 -14.10 -6.20 1.02
C LYS A 153 -13.03 -5.46 0.23
N MET A 154 -11.80 -5.96 0.35
CA MET A 154 -10.65 -5.50 -0.41
C MET A 154 -10.11 -6.64 -1.27
N LYS A 155 -10.03 -6.43 -2.58
CA LYS A 155 -9.41 -7.39 -3.49
C LYS A 155 -7.89 -7.27 -3.43
N VAL A 156 -7.18 -8.40 -3.42
CA VAL A 156 -5.72 -8.42 -3.32
C VAL A 156 -5.16 -9.24 -4.47
N ILE A 157 -4.24 -8.66 -5.23
CA ILE A 157 -3.45 -9.38 -6.23
C ILE A 157 -2.07 -9.71 -5.66
N LYS A 158 -1.53 -10.87 -6.04
CA LYS A 158 -0.14 -11.23 -5.77
C LYS A 158 0.71 -10.83 -6.96
N VAL A 159 1.83 -10.17 -6.71
CA VAL A 159 2.78 -9.73 -7.74
C VAL A 159 4.19 -10.14 -7.36
N GLU A 160 5.03 -10.35 -8.37
CA GLU A 160 6.48 -10.50 -8.20
C GLU A 160 7.10 -9.10 -8.29
N HIS A 161 7.43 -8.51 -7.15
CA HIS A 161 7.95 -7.15 -7.06
C HIS A 161 8.92 -7.04 -5.87
N GLU A 162 10.04 -6.33 -6.04
CA GLU A 162 10.89 -6.00 -4.91
C GLU A 162 10.39 -4.74 -4.23
N ALA A 163 9.80 -4.88 -3.04
CA ALA A 163 9.23 -3.78 -2.26
C ALA A 163 10.32 -2.84 -1.70
N HIS A 164 10.81 -1.92 -2.55
CA HIS A 164 11.76 -0.87 -2.20
C HIS A 164 11.03 0.37 -1.66
N ARG A 165 10.76 0.40 -0.35
CA ARG A 165 10.26 1.61 0.33
C ARG A 165 11.42 2.53 0.72
N VAL A 166 11.19 3.85 0.65
CA VAL A 166 12.00 4.87 1.33
C VAL A 166 11.34 5.17 2.66
N ASP A 167 11.74 4.47 3.74
CA ASP A 167 11.16 4.73 5.07
C ASP A 167 12.15 5.50 5.96
N VAL A 168 13.46 5.41 5.70
CA VAL A 168 14.53 6.15 6.38
C VAL A 168 15.48 6.80 5.39
N PRO A 169 16.23 7.88 5.75
CA PRO A 169 17.17 8.54 4.85
C PRO A 169 18.18 7.58 4.20
N GLU A 170 18.60 6.54 4.91
CA GLU A 170 19.54 5.52 4.42
C GLU A 170 18.97 4.65 3.28
N ASP A 171 17.65 4.63 3.08
CA ASP A 171 17.03 3.89 1.96
C ASP A 171 17.19 4.62 0.63
N VAL A 172 17.39 5.94 0.65
CA VAL A 172 17.62 6.76 -0.56
C VAL A 172 18.86 6.27 -1.30
N GLU A 173 19.97 6.05 -0.60
CA GLU A 173 21.21 5.55 -1.24
C GLU A 173 21.03 4.18 -1.90
N LYS A 174 20.25 3.29 -1.29
CA LYS A 174 19.95 1.97 -1.85
C LYS A 174 19.12 2.10 -3.12
N ILE A 175 18.13 2.98 -3.12
CA ILE A 175 17.26 3.22 -4.28
C ILE A 175 18.02 3.92 -5.40
N GLU A 176 18.81 4.95 -5.10
CA GLU A 176 19.66 5.60 -6.09
C GLU A 176 20.64 4.61 -6.73
N ARG A 177 21.24 3.72 -5.94
CA ARG A 177 22.11 2.66 -6.48
C ARG A 177 21.33 1.71 -7.37
N TYR A 178 20.15 1.26 -6.94
CA TYR A 178 19.28 0.39 -7.73
C TYR A 178 18.86 1.03 -9.06
N MET A 179 18.51 2.31 -9.04
CA MET A 179 18.14 3.09 -10.24
C MET A 179 19.32 3.20 -11.21
N ARG A 180 20.52 3.52 -10.69
CA ARG A 180 21.76 3.55 -11.49
C ARG A 180 22.07 2.20 -12.14
N ASP A 181 21.99 1.10 -11.37
CA ASP A 181 22.30 -0.24 -11.86
C ASP A 181 21.33 -0.71 -12.97
N ARG A 182 20.12 -0.14 -13.03
CA ARG A 182 19.08 -0.48 -14.01
C ARG A 182 18.82 0.59 -15.08
N ASN A 183 19.63 1.65 -15.15
CA ASN A 183 19.41 2.79 -16.04
C ASN A 183 17.99 3.37 -15.97
N LEU A 184 17.40 3.40 -14.77
CA LEU A 184 16.14 4.09 -14.52
C LEU A 184 16.41 5.61 -14.44
N PRO A 185 15.50 6.44 -14.98
CA PRO A 185 15.66 7.90 -14.97
C PRO A 185 15.66 8.49 -13.56
#